data_AF-R5G9E0-F1
#
_entry.id   AF-R5G9E0-F1
#
_cell.length_a   1.000
_cell.length_b   1.000
_cell.length_c   1.000
_cell.angle_alpha   90.00
_cell.angle_beta   90.00
_cell.angle_gamma   90.00
#
_symmetry.space_group_name_H-M   'P 1'
#
loop_
_entity.id
_entity.type
_entity.pdbx_description
1 polymer ?
#
loop_
_entity_poly.entity_id
_entity_poly.type
_entity_poly.pdbx_seq_one_letter_code
_entity_poly.pdbx_strand_id
1 'polypeptide(L)'
;MKKTLLLTLALLLAIPNLLAQSGKIYLVGAGPGDPDLVTVKGAKVLGKADVVLYDALANPSILLHCKGDVRLIPVGKRAGKPSPKQEEINQLLINEALKGNTVVRLKGGDPFVFGRGGEELLALLDKGIDTEVIPGVTAAIAAPAYVGIPVTHRALARSFTLVTASTKDSNLAESVKWKSLVEQGGTIAFYMGVRVIPEICQQLIKAGMSPDTPAAIISKGTLPEQKAFRGTLKDFTPNYTDYTKLTPGLLLVGEVVNVTENYQPSKDDNGMKVLSITLNRKVSELTPRIEDGVAVATTIASKDPDKYSNDYLEMLKELEFTHIVFSNTKSVEAYFKLCEVKGINVISPKATIITLGKKITDLLSTKGYNAITLGSYNEVASYLLGDKAKAMSSSVDAVTGASKKPKAH
;
A
#
# COMPACT_ATOMS: atom_id res chain seq x y z
N MET A 1 35.84 -6.36 50.22
CA MET A 1 36.23 -5.38 49.18
C MET A 1 36.14 -5.91 47.75
N LYS A 2 36.81 -7.01 47.37
CA LYS A 2 36.80 -7.52 45.97
C LYS A 2 35.41 -7.90 45.42
N LYS A 3 34.52 -8.50 46.23
CA LYS A 3 33.15 -8.87 45.81
C LYS A 3 32.25 -7.65 45.57
N THR A 4 32.35 -6.63 46.41
CA THR A 4 31.59 -5.38 46.26
C THR A 4 32.03 -4.66 44.99
N LEU A 5 33.34 -4.55 44.74
CA LEU A 5 33.88 -3.92 43.53
C LEU A 5 33.48 -4.68 42.25
N LEU A 6 33.44 -6.01 42.27
CA LEU A 6 32.95 -6.82 41.14
C LEU A 6 31.45 -6.58 40.88
N LEU A 7 30.64 -6.49 41.93
CA LEU A 7 29.20 -6.24 41.82
C LEU A 7 28.92 -4.83 41.29
N THR A 8 29.66 -3.82 41.77
CA THR A 8 29.56 -2.44 41.29
C THR A 8 30.04 -2.30 39.84
N LEU A 9 31.10 -3.00 39.45
CA LEU A 9 31.59 -3.01 38.07
C LEU A 9 30.63 -3.75 37.13
N ALA A 10 30.03 -4.87 37.56
CA ALA A 10 28.99 -5.57 36.80
C ALA A 10 27.72 -4.72 36.65
N LEU A 11 27.33 -3.96 37.69
CA LEU A 11 26.23 -3.02 37.62
C LEU A 11 26.57 -1.84 36.68
N LEU A 12 27.76 -1.26 36.77
CA LEU A 12 28.22 -0.19 35.87
C LEU A 12 28.34 -0.63 34.41
N LEU A 13 28.74 -1.88 34.14
CA LEU A 13 28.79 -2.45 32.80
C LEU A 13 27.39 -2.83 32.27
N ALA A 14 26.40 -3.01 33.16
CA ALA A 14 25.00 -3.24 32.80
C ALA A 14 24.22 -1.93 32.58
N ILE A 15 24.64 -0.78 33.15
CA ILE A 15 23.98 0.52 32.97
C ILE A 15 23.87 0.95 31.49
N PRO A 16 24.88 0.78 30.61
CA PRO A 16 24.72 1.09 29.19
C PRO A 16 23.64 0.23 28.50
N ASN A 17 23.49 -1.04 28.92
CA ASN A 17 22.42 -1.92 28.43
C ASN A 17 21.06 -1.61 29.06
N LEU A 18 21.03 -1.03 30.27
CA LEU A 18 19.80 -0.55 30.93
C LEU A 18 19.32 0.79 30.35
N LEU A 19 20.23 1.56 29.75
CA LEU A 19 19.98 2.86 29.09
C LEU A 19 19.93 2.77 27.56
N ALA A 20 20.17 1.60 26.97
CA ALA A 20 19.92 1.36 25.55
C ALA A 20 18.41 1.42 25.35
N GLN A 21 17.91 2.62 25.02
CA GLN A 21 16.51 2.83 24.74
C GLN A 21 16.11 1.87 23.62
N SER A 22 15.18 0.97 23.92
CA SER A 22 14.63 0.07 22.92
C SER A 22 14.18 0.90 21.71
N GLY A 23 14.40 0.36 20.52
CA GLY A 23 13.87 0.91 19.29
C GLY A 23 12.36 1.07 19.34
N LYS A 24 11.82 1.81 18.38
CA LYS A 24 10.40 2.14 18.32
C LYS A 24 9.69 1.30 17.26
N ILE A 25 8.52 0.77 17.62
CA ILE A 25 7.64 0.06 16.68
C ILE A 25 6.53 0.99 16.20
N TYR A 26 6.23 0.95 14.90
CA TYR A 26 5.02 1.53 14.34
C TYR A 26 4.16 0.44 13.69
N LEU A 27 2.93 0.27 14.17
CA LEU A 27 1.93 -0.56 13.50
C LEU A 27 1.19 0.32 12.49
N VAL A 28 1.48 0.15 11.20
CA VAL A 28 1.03 1.07 10.14
C VAL A 28 0.04 0.39 9.22
N GLY A 29 -1.13 1.00 9.05
CA GLY A 29 -2.08 0.63 8.01
C GLY A 29 -1.60 1.08 6.63
N ALA A 30 -1.44 0.12 5.73
CA ALA A 30 -1.01 0.33 4.35
C ALA A 30 -2.14 0.84 3.46
N GLY A 31 -3.40 0.74 3.89
CA GLY A 31 -4.54 0.95 3.02
C GLY A 31 -4.90 -0.30 2.19
N PRO A 32 -5.94 -0.20 1.34
CA PRO A 32 -6.55 -1.35 0.66
C PRO A 32 -5.78 -1.87 -0.56
N GLY A 33 -4.83 -1.08 -1.11
CA GLY A 33 -4.09 -1.44 -2.32
C GLY A 33 -3.49 -0.23 -3.02
N ASP A 34 -4.31 0.77 -3.31
CA ASP A 34 -3.85 2.04 -3.90
C ASP A 34 -2.78 2.68 -2.99
N PRO A 35 -1.55 2.92 -3.52
CA PRO A 35 -0.46 3.51 -2.75
C PRO A 35 -0.80 4.89 -2.19
N ASP A 36 -1.66 5.67 -2.86
CA ASP A 36 -2.03 7.02 -2.43
C ASP A 36 -3.01 7.02 -1.24
N LEU A 37 -3.57 5.85 -0.91
CA LEU A 37 -4.39 5.66 0.28
C LEU A 37 -3.56 5.34 1.54
N VAL A 38 -2.22 5.28 1.44
CA VAL A 38 -1.38 5.32 2.63
C VAL A 38 -1.52 6.70 3.29
N THR A 39 -1.66 6.72 4.61
CA THR A 39 -1.76 8.01 5.30
C THR A 39 -0.44 8.78 5.20
N VAL A 40 -0.51 10.12 5.17
CA VAL A 40 0.68 10.99 5.20
C VAL A 40 1.63 10.62 6.33
N LYS A 41 1.09 10.23 7.49
CA LYS A 41 1.89 9.79 8.64
C LYS A 41 2.55 8.42 8.39
N GLY A 42 1.83 7.47 7.77
CA GLY A 42 2.36 6.18 7.36
C GLY A 42 3.55 6.32 6.40
N ALA A 43 3.40 7.11 5.33
CA ALA A 43 4.48 7.40 4.39
C ALA A 43 5.70 8.05 5.07
N LYS A 44 5.49 9.04 5.95
CA LYS A 44 6.58 9.71 6.69
C LYS A 44 7.36 8.75 7.59
N VAL A 45 6.68 7.78 8.20
CA VAL A 45 7.33 6.80 9.09
C VAL A 45 8.06 5.72 8.29
N LEU A 46 7.51 5.26 7.16
CA LEU A 46 8.22 4.37 6.23
C LEU A 46 9.57 4.96 5.79
N GLY A 47 9.62 6.26 5.50
CA GLY A 47 10.86 6.96 5.13
C GLY A 47 11.94 7.02 6.23
N LYS A 48 11.59 6.68 7.47
CA LYS A 48 12.50 6.66 8.63
C LYS A 48 12.83 5.24 9.11
N ALA A 49 12.16 4.22 8.57
CA ALA A 49 12.25 2.85 9.06
C ALA A 49 13.62 2.23 8.74
N ASP A 50 14.24 1.59 9.73
CA ASP A 50 15.42 0.75 9.54
C ASP A 50 15.01 -0.65 9.07
N VAL A 51 13.87 -1.12 9.57
CA VAL A 51 13.31 -2.43 9.23
C VAL A 51 11.81 -2.30 8.97
N VAL A 52 11.32 -2.93 7.90
CA VAL A 52 9.88 -3.00 7.59
C VAL A 52 9.46 -4.46 7.51
N LEU A 53 8.57 -4.87 8.42
CA LEU A 53 7.88 -6.16 8.37
C LEU A 53 6.53 -5.98 7.67
N TYR A 54 6.31 -6.60 6.52
CA TYR A 54 5.12 -6.36 5.71
C TYR A 54 4.36 -7.63 5.33
N ASP A 55 3.03 -7.52 5.31
CA ASP A 55 2.14 -8.61 4.90
C ASP A 55 2.03 -8.72 3.38
N ALA A 56 1.56 -9.87 2.90
CA ALA A 56 1.31 -10.13 1.48
C ALA A 56 0.20 -9.24 0.87
N LEU A 57 -0.65 -8.64 1.71
CA LEU A 57 -1.73 -7.75 1.27
C LEU A 57 -1.31 -6.29 1.12
N ALA A 58 -0.12 -5.90 1.62
CA ALA A 58 0.40 -4.56 1.39
C ALA A 58 0.90 -4.47 -0.07
N ASN A 59 0.40 -3.51 -0.84
CA ASN A 59 0.91 -3.26 -2.18
C ASN A 59 2.41 -2.92 -2.09
N PRO A 60 3.30 -3.65 -2.79
CA PRO A 60 4.74 -3.39 -2.73
C PRO A 60 5.12 -1.96 -3.12
N SER A 61 4.28 -1.26 -3.91
CA SER A 61 4.51 0.13 -4.31
C SER A 61 4.52 1.09 -3.12
N ILE A 62 3.86 0.75 -2.01
CA ILE A 62 3.90 1.54 -0.76
C ILE A 62 5.32 1.53 -0.15
N LEU A 63 6.09 0.47 -0.37
CA LEU A 63 7.47 0.36 0.10
C LEU A 63 8.43 1.32 -0.63
N LEU A 64 7.98 1.99 -1.69
CA LEU A 64 8.73 3.06 -2.36
C LEU A 64 8.91 4.30 -1.47
N HIS A 65 8.14 4.45 -0.39
CA HIS A 65 8.36 5.50 0.62
C HIS A 65 9.58 5.23 1.50
N CYS A 66 10.12 4.00 1.52
CA CYS A 66 11.25 3.63 2.35
C CYS A 66 12.58 4.23 1.87
N LYS A 67 13.57 4.22 2.77
CA LYS A 67 14.97 4.50 2.42
C LYS A 67 15.62 3.29 1.74
N GLY A 68 16.63 3.53 0.90
CA GLY A 68 17.28 2.45 0.13
C GLY A 68 18.06 1.44 0.96
N ASP A 69 18.50 1.81 2.17
CA ASP A 69 19.20 0.98 3.15
C ASP A 69 18.26 0.18 4.06
N VAL A 70 16.94 0.28 3.86
CA VAL A 70 15.94 -0.41 4.71
C VAL A 70 16.06 -1.92 4.57
N ARG A 71 15.92 -2.66 5.68
CA ARG A 71 15.72 -4.12 5.65
C ARG A 71 14.25 -4.43 5.46
N LEU A 72 13.88 -5.22 4.44
CA LEU A 72 12.49 -5.58 4.17
C LEU A 72 12.26 -7.04 4.51
N ILE A 73 11.36 -7.30 5.46
CA ILE A 73 11.07 -8.65 5.93
C ILE A 73 9.62 -9.01 5.59
N PRO A 74 9.37 -9.88 4.60
CA PRO A 74 8.02 -10.34 4.31
C PRO A 74 7.55 -11.31 5.39
N VAL A 75 6.38 -11.06 5.97
CA VAL A 75 5.79 -11.90 7.05
C VAL A 75 4.42 -12.51 6.70
N GLY A 76 3.92 -12.25 5.48
CA GLY A 76 2.64 -12.81 4.98
C GLY A 76 2.77 -14.10 4.18
N LYS A 77 1.64 -14.82 4.03
CA LYS A 77 1.52 -16.01 3.15
C LYS A 77 1.81 -15.66 1.70
N ARG A 78 2.99 -16.01 1.19
CA ARG A 78 3.28 -16.06 -0.25
C ARG A 78 2.93 -17.45 -0.79
N ALA A 79 2.41 -17.52 -2.02
CA ALA A 79 2.02 -18.78 -2.66
C ALA A 79 3.15 -19.83 -2.55
N GLY A 80 2.90 -20.92 -1.83
CA GLY A 80 3.84 -22.04 -1.66
C GLY A 80 4.75 -22.02 -0.43
N LYS A 81 4.75 -20.99 0.43
CA LYS A 81 5.57 -20.96 1.66
C LYS A 81 4.70 -20.97 2.94
N PRO A 82 5.10 -21.70 4.00
CA PRO A 82 4.45 -21.59 5.31
C PRO A 82 4.54 -20.15 5.82
N SER A 83 3.43 -19.61 6.33
CA SER A 83 3.44 -18.33 7.04
C SER A 83 4.11 -18.53 8.40
N PRO A 84 4.90 -17.57 8.89
CA PRO A 84 5.24 -17.56 10.30
C PRO A 84 3.97 -17.51 11.14
N LYS A 85 3.99 -18.19 12.29
CA LYS A 85 2.91 -18.06 13.29
C LYS A 85 2.88 -16.64 13.82
N GLN A 86 1.73 -16.21 14.37
CA GLN A 86 1.63 -14.83 14.88
C GLN A 86 2.65 -14.56 15.99
N GLU A 87 2.89 -15.53 16.84
CA GLU A 87 3.85 -15.47 17.93
C GLU A 87 5.27 -15.26 17.39
N GLU A 88 5.61 -15.83 16.23
CA GLU A 88 6.90 -15.64 15.58
C GLU A 88 7.04 -14.23 15.01
N ILE A 89 5.98 -13.66 14.43
CA ILE A 89 5.95 -12.27 13.98
C ILE A 89 6.12 -11.32 15.17
N ASN A 90 5.40 -11.57 16.26
CA ASN A 90 5.50 -10.79 17.49
C ASN A 90 6.93 -10.83 18.05
N GLN A 91 7.53 -12.02 18.11
CA GLN A 91 8.91 -12.18 18.58
C GLN A 91 9.91 -11.47 17.67
N LEU A 92 9.68 -11.49 16.35
CA LEU A 92 10.54 -10.77 15.42
C LEU A 92 10.47 -9.25 15.62
N LEU A 93 9.26 -8.69 15.82
CA LEU A 93 9.10 -7.27 16.15
C LEU A 93 9.85 -6.91 17.43
N ILE A 94 9.68 -7.71 18.49
CA ILE A 94 10.38 -7.54 19.76
C ILE A 94 11.90 -7.56 19.56
N ASN A 95 12.40 -8.56 18.84
CA ASN A 95 13.84 -8.73 18.61
C ASN A 95 14.44 -7.56 17.83
N GLU A 96 13.74 -7.03 16.83
CA GLU A 96 14.23 -5.87 16.06
C GLU A 96 14.17 -4.57 16.88
N ALA A 97 13.12 -4.38 17.70
CA ALA A 97 13.06 -3.24 18.63
C ALA A 97 14.20 -3.29 19.66
N LEU A 98 14.49 -4.45 20.24
CA LEU A 98 15.56 -4.61 21.22
C LEU A 98 16.97 -4.37 20.64
N LYS A 99 17.13 -4.40 19.31
CA LYS A 99 18.36 -3.98 18.62
C LYS A 99 18.48 -2.46 18.47
N GLY A 100 17.50 -1.68 18.94
CA GLY A 100 17.46 -0.22 18.80
C GLY A 100 16.88 0.26 17.47
N ASN A 101 16.32 -0.62 16.64
CA ASN A 101 15.84 -0.26 15.31
C ASN A 101 14.52 0.53 15.35
N THR A 102 14.34 1.46 14.42
CA THR A 102 13.00 1.95 14.06
C THR A 102 12.33 0.93 13.16
N VAL A 103 11.30 0.26 13.66
CA VAL A 103 10.63 -0.83 12.96
C VAL A 103 9.22 -0.43 12.55
N VAL A 104 8.88 -0.70 11.30
CA VAL A 104 7.51 -0.56 10.80
C VAL A 104 6.92 -1.93 10.56
N ARG A 105 5.79 -2.20 11.21
CA ARG A 105 4.91 -3.32 10.90
C ARG A 105 3.83 -2.82 9.93
N LEU A 106 4.04 -3.03 8.63
CA LEU A 106 3.13 -2.59 7.58
C LEU A 106 2.05 -3.65 7.33
N LYS A 107 0.79 -3.29 7.58
CA LYS A 107 -0.37 -4.20 7.55
C LYS A 107 -1.35 -3.75 6.48
N GLY A 108 -1.87 -4.68 5.67
CA GLY A 108 -2.89 -4.37 4.68
C GLY A 108 -4.16 -3.79 5.33
N GLY A 109 -4.76 -2.77 4.72
CA GLY A 109 -5.91 -2.06 5.27
C GLY A 109 -5.54 -1.27 6.53
N ASP A 110 -6.27 -1.54 7.62
CA ASP A 110 -6.08 -0.93 8.93
C ASP A 110 -5.56 -1.96 9.94
N PRO A 111 -4.62 -1.60 10.85
CA PRO A 111 -4.08 -2.55 11.83
C PRO A 111 -5.12 -3.22 12.72
N PHE A 112 -6.23 -2.53 13.03
CA PHE A 112 -7.24 -2.96 13.99
C PHE A 112 -8.53 -3.49 13.34
N VAL A 113 -8.66 -3.45 12.01
CA VAL A 113 -9.79 -4.07 11.30
C VAL A 113 -9.37 -5.44 10.76
N PHE A 114 -9.65 -6.50 11.52
CA PHE A 114 -9.30 -7.90 11.20
C PHE A 114 -7.80 -8.16 10.89
N GLY A 115 -6.93 -7.20 11.23
CA GLY A 115 -5.50 -7.28 10.97
C GLY A 115 -4.67 -7.91 12.09
N ARG A 116 -5.28 -8.26 13.24
CA ARG A 116 -4.58 -8.75 14.45
C ARG A 116 -3.60 -7.76 15.08
N GLY A 117 -3.67 -6.46 14.74
CA GLY A 117 -2.79 -5.44 15.32
C GLY A 117 -2.95 -5.30 16.84
N GLY A 118 -4.11 -5.64 17.41
CA GLY A 118 -4.30 -5.67 18.85
C GLY A 118 -3.45 -6.74 19.56
N GLU A 119 -3.34 -7.93 18.97
CA GLU A 119 -2.48 -9.02 19.50
C GLU A 119 -1.00 -8.63 19.43
N GLU A 120 -0.58 -8.03 18.31
CA GLU A 120 0.78 -7.51 18.13
C GLU A 120 1.09 -6.40 19.15
N LEU A 121 0.18 -5.43 19.34
CA LEU A 121 0.34 -4.34 20.31
C LEU A 121 0.46 -4.86 21.74
N LEU A 122 -0.41 -5.79 22.16
CA LEU A 122 -0.35 -6.36 23.52
C LEU A 122 0.99 -7.04 23.79
N ALA A 123 1.52 -7.81 22.83
CA ALA A 123 2.82 -8.47 22.97
C ALA A 123 3.98 -7.46 23.10
N LEU A 124 3.90 -6.31 22.42
CA LEU A 124 4.91 -5.26 22.50
C LEU A 124 4.85 -4.49 23.82
N LEU A 125 3.63 -4.16 24.28
CA LEU A 125 3.42 -3.48 25.55
C LEU A 125 3.85 -4.34 26.75
N ASP A 126 3.64 -5.66 26.70
CA ASP A 126 4.14 -6.61 27.71
C ASP A 126 5.67 -6.57 27.87
N LYS A 127 6.38 -6.16 26.82
CA LYS A 127 7.85 -5.99 26.82
C LYS A 127 8.30 -4.55 27.05
N GLY A 128 7.38 -3.62 27.31
CA GLY A 128 7.69 -2.20 27.54
C GLY A 128 8.27 -1.49 26.31
N ILE A 129 8.00 -1.98 25.10
CA ILE A 129 8.51 -1.40 23.85
C ILE A 129 7.65 -0.21 23.44
N ASP A 130 8.26 0.95 23.18
CA ASP A 130 7.56 2.12 22.63
C ASP A 130 6.93 1.77 21.28
N THR A 131 5.59 1.86 21.24
CA THR A 131 4.79 1.39 20.12
C THR A 131 3.72 2.41 19.78
N GLU A 132 3.60 2.72 18.51
CA GLU A 132 2.61 3.66 18.00
C GLU A 132 1.77 3.03 16.87
N VAL A 133 0.46 3.21 16.93
CA VAL A 133 -0.46 2.74 15.89
C VAL A 133 -0.82 3.88 14.96
N ILE A 134 -0.62 3.66 13.66
CA ILE A 134 -0.99 4.58 12.59
C ILE A 134 -2.13 3.92 11.80
N PRO A 135 -3.35 4.48 11.88
CA PRO A 135 -4.51 3.95 11.16
C PRO A 135 -4.28 3.93 9.64
N GLY A 136 -4.99 3.04 8.97
CA GLY A 136 -5.03 2.94 7.52
C GLY A 136 -6.46 3.01 6.99
N VAL A 137 -6.60 3.29 5.69
CA VAL A 137 -7.92 3.21 5.05
C VAL A 137 -8.31 1.74 4.91
N THR A 138 -9.43 1.36 5.52
CA THR A 138 -9.87 -0.05 5.49
C THR A 138 -10.55 -0.41 4.16
N ALA A 139 -10.34 -1.65 3.68
CA ALA A 139 -10.93 -2.14 2.44
C ALA A 139 -12.47 -2.06 2.42
N ALA A 140 -13.12 -2.20 3.57
CA ALA A 140 -14.57 -2.11 3.71
C ALA A 140 -15.16 -0.76 3.29
N ILE A 141 -14.37 0.32 3.36
CA ILE A 141 -14.82 1.65 2.97
C ILE A 141 -14.28 2.00 1.58
N ALA A 142 -12.98 1.77 1.37
CA ALA A 142 -12.34 2.17 0.13
C ALA A 142 -12.75 1.33 -1.08
N ALA A 143 -12.84 0.00 -0.94
CA ALA A 143 -13.21 -0.83 -2.08
C ALA A 143 -14.63 -0.49 -2.61
N PRO A 144 -15.66 -0.31 -1.77
CA PRO A 144 -16.96 0.21 -2.20
C PRO A 144 -16.90 1.61 -2.82
N ALA A 145 -16.13 2.54 -2.23
CA ALA A 145 -15.99 3.89 -2.76
C ALA A 145 -15.44 3.89 -4.21
N TYR A 146 -14.43 3.06 -4.49
CA TYR A 146 -13.82 2.90 -5.82
C TYR A 146 -14.71 2.19 -6.85
N VAL A 147 -15.93 1.79 -6.47
CA VAL A 147 -16.92 1.22 -7.41
C VAL A 147 -18.27 1.92 -7.33
N GLY A 148 -18.31 3.09 -6.69
CA GLY A 148 -19.54 3.87 -6.54
C GLY A 148 -20.55 3.15 -5.66
N ILE A 149 -20.12 2.68 -4.49
CA ILE A 149 -21.02 2.17 -3.47
C ILE A 149 -20.68 2.85 -2.14
N PRO A 150 -21.52 3.76 -1.64
CA PRO A 150 -21.33 4.30 -0.30
C PRO A 150 -21.64 3.22 0.74
N VAL A 151 -20.91 3.18 1.85
CA VAL A 151 -21.17 2.20 2.93
C VAL A 151 -22.33 2.58 3.85
N THR A 152 -22.77 3.84 3.77
CA THR A 152 -23.95 4.35 4.47
C THR A 152 -24.67 5.33 3.56
N HIS A 153 -25.99 5.45 3.73
CA HIS A 153 -26.79 6.44 3.05
C HIS A 153 -28.01 6.75 3.89
N ARG A 154 -28.27 8.03 4.22
CA ARG A 154 -29.28 8.44 5.21
C ARG A 154 -30.66 7.80 4.98
N ALA A 155 -31.08 7.65 3.73
CA ALA A 155 -32.38 7.08 3.37
C ALA A 155 -32.39 5.54 3.30
N LEU A 156 -31.23 4.88 3.19
CA LEU A 156 -31.13 3.44 2.87
C LEU A 156 -30.44 2.63 3.97
N ALA A 157 -29.32 3.12 4.51
CA ALA A 157 -28.54 2.44 5.54
C ALA A 157 -27.94 3.46 6.53
N ARG A 158 -28.42 3.39 7.78
CA ARG A 158 -27.90 4.19 8.91
C ARG A 158 -26.91 3.43 9.78
N SER A 159 -26.72 2.14 9.52
CA SER A 159 -25.76 1.25 10.17
C SER A 159 -24.84 0.63 9.12
N PHE A 160 -23.60 0.39 9.52
CA PHE A 160 -22.61 -0.33 8.75
C PHE A 160 -21.90 -1.33 9.64
N THR A 161 -21.98 -2.61 9.28
CA THR A 161 -21.44 -3.71 10.09
C THR A 161 -20.34 -4.45 9.34
N LEU A 162 -19.19 -4.61 9.98
CA LEU A 162 -18.06 -5.37 9.45
C LEU A 162 -18.05 -6.77 10.06
N VAL A 163 -17.96 -7.80 9.23
CA VAL A 163 -17.97 -9.21 9.64
C VAL A 163 -16.79 -9.92 9.01
N THR A 164 -16.10 -10.78 9.77
CA THR A 164 -15.14 -11.74 9.20
C THR A 164 -15.85 -13.07 8.97
N ALA A 165 -15.69 -13.62 7.76
CA ALA A 165 -16.14 -14.97 7.44
C ALA A 165 -15.03 -16.03 7.60
N SER A 166 -13.87 -15.63 8.14
CA SER A 166 -12.83 -16.57 8.55
C SER A 166 -13.12 -17.08 9.96
N THR A 167 -13.20 -18.40 10.12
CA THR A 167 -13.37 -19.06 11.41
C THR A 167 -12.12 -19.89 11.74
N LYS A 168 -11.72 -19.91 13.02
CA LYS A 168 -10.72 -20.85 13.54
C LYS A 168 -11.27 -22.29 13.58
N ASP A 169 -12.59 -22.43 13.78
CA ASP A 169 -13.27 -23.69 14.08
C ASP A 169 -14.11 -24.24 12.91
N SER A 170 -13.86 -23.76 11.69
CA SER A 170 -14.41 -24.30 10.43
C SER A 170 -15.93 -24.23 10.23
N ASN A 171 -16.72 -23.81 11.23
CA ASN A 171 -18.17 -23.69 11.09
C ASN A 171 -18.63 -22.22 11.02
N LEU A 172 -18.76 -21.70 9.80
CA LEU A 172 -19.20 -20.33 9.56
C LEU A 172 -20.64 -20.11 10.07
N ALA A 173 -21.53 -21.09 9.89
CA ALA A 173 -22.93 -21.02 10.30
C ALA A 173 -23.12 -20.70 11.78
N GLU A 174 -22.26 -21.21 12.66
CA GLU A 174 -22.36 -21.01 14.12
C GLU A 174 -21.54 -19.81 14.63
N SER A 175 -20.55 -19.37 13.86
CA SER A 175 -19.63 -18.30 14.26
C SER A 175 -20.23 -16.88 14.17
N VAL A 176 -21.29 -16.71 13.37
CA VAL A 176 -21.91 -15.41 13.09
C VAL A 176 -23.35 -15.41 13.60
N LYS A 177 -23.75 -14.33 14.29
CA LYS A 177 -25.12 -14.11 14.76
C LYS A 177 -26.01 -13.60 13.62
N TRP A 178 -26.30 -14.44 12.63
CA TRP A 178 -27.01 -14.08 11.39
C TRP A 178 -28.31 -13.33 11.62
N LYS A 179 -29.17 -13.84 12.52
CA LYS A 179 -30.46 -13.22 12.83
C LYS A 179 -30.29 -11.78 13.32
N SER A 180 -29.31 -11.53 14.19
CA SER A 180 -29.02 -10.18 14.68
C SER A 180 -28.53 -9.25 13.58
N LEU A 181 -27.76 -9.75 12.60
CA LEU A 181 -27.34 -8.95 11.45
C LEU A 181 -28.53 -8.53 10.57
N VAL A 182 -29.47 -9.45 10.34
CA VAL A 182 -30.70 -9.17 9.57
C VAL A 182 -31.59 -8.17 10.32
N GLU A 183 -31.80 -8.38 11.62
CA GLU A 183 -32.65 -7.50 12.46
C GLU A 183 -32.06 -6.10 12.62
N GLN A 184 -30.73 -5.96 12.72
CA GLN A 184 -30.06 -4.66 12.78
C GLN A 184 -30.23 -3.86 11.49
N GLY A 185 -30.26 -4.54 10.34
CA GLY A 185 -30.36 -3.94 9.02
C GLY A 185 -29.18 -3.02 8.66
N GLY A 186 -29.33 -2.29 7.56
CA GLY A 186 -28.30 -1.42 6.98
C GLY A 186 -27.36 -2.17 6.05
N THR A 187 -26.08 -1.79 6.05
CA THR A 187 -25.07 -2.35 5.14
C THR A 187 -24.15 -3.31 5.89
N ILE A 188 -23.87 -4.46 5.30
CA ILE A 188 -22.99 -5.49 5.89
C ILE A 188 -21.82 -5.75 4.93
N ALA A 189 -20.59 -5.66 5.43
CA ALA A 189 -19.38 -6.02 4.68
C ALA A 189 -18.71 -7.27 5.27
N PHE A 190 -18.56 -8.31 4.46
CA PHE A 190 -17.90 -9.55 4.83
C PHE A 190 -16.47 -9.60 4.29
N TYR A 191 -15.51 -9.68 5.21
CA TYR A 191 -14.10 -9.92 4.95
C TYR A 191 -13.79 -11.42 4.89
N MET A 192 -12.75 -11.77 4.14
CA MET A 192 -12.18 -13.12 4.08
C MET A 192 -13.22 -14.19 3.71
N GLY A 193 -14.32 -13.79 3.07
CA GLY A 193 -15.47 -14.65 2.79
C GLY A 193 -15.53 -15.18 1.38
N VAL A 194 -14.62 -14.81 0.49
CA VAL A 194 -14.69 -15.11 -0.95
C VAL A 194 -14.99 -16.59 -1.25
N ARG A 195 -14.38 -17.52 -0.53
CA ARG A 195 -14.56 -18.97 -0.73
C ARG A 195 -15.91 -19.50 -0.22
N VAL A 196 -16.56 -18.75 0.66
CA VAL A 196 -17.79 -19.12 1.38
C VAL A 196 -18.93 -18.14 1.10
N ILE A 197 -18.81 -17.31 0.05
CA ILE A 197 -19.88 -16.36 -0.37
C ILE A 197 -21.23 -17.07 -0.51
N PRO A 198 -21.33 -18.24 -1.19
CA PRO A 198 -22.62 -18.92 -1.30
C PRO A 198 -23.24 -19.30 0.05
N GLU A 199 -22.41 -19.71 1.02
CA GLU A 199 -22.87 -20.03 2.37
C GLU A 199 -23.33 -18.76 3.10
N ILE A 200 -22.58 -17.66 3.02
CA ILE A 200 -22.98 -16.37 3.61
C ILE A 200 -24.36 -15.94 3.09
N CYS A 201 -24.56 -15.96 1.76
CA CYS A 201 -25.82 -15.58 1.14
C CYS A 201 -26.97 -16.48 1.60
N GLN A 202 -26.74 -17.81 1.65
CA GLN A 202 -27.74 -18.76 2.14
C GLN A 202 -28.11 -18.52 3.62
N GLN A 203 -27.13 -18.25 4.48
CA GLN A 203 -27.39 -18.01 5.90
C GLN A 203 -28.16 -16.70 6.14
N LEU A 204 -27.84 -15.63 5.40
CA LEU A 204 -28.60 -14.37 5.45
C LEU A 204 -30.06 -14.57 5.04
N ILE A 205 -30.31 -15.29 3.94
CA ILE A 205 -31.67 -15.61 3.48
C ILE A 205 -32.40 -16.46 4.52
N LYS A 206 -31.75 -17.51 5.04
CA LYS A 206 -32.32 -18.37 6.09
C LYS A 206 -32.65 -17.60 7.37
N ALA A 207 -31.87 -16.57 7.68
CA ALA A 207 -32.09 -15.69 8.83
C ALA A 207 -33.18 -14.63 8.60
N GLY A 208 -33.79 -14.58 7.40
CA GLY A 208 -34.94 -13.73 7.08
C GLY A 208 -34.65 -12.56 6.15
N MET A 209 -33.44 -12.44 5.60
CA MET A 209 -33.12 -11.40 4.61
C MET A 209 -33.75 -11.75 3.25
N SER A 210 -34.31 -10.76 2.55
CA SER A 210 -34.91 -11.00 1.24
C SER A 210 -33.87 -11.53 0.24
N PRO A 211 -34.16 -12.59 -0.54
CA PRO A 211 -33.27 -13.07 -1.60
C PRO A 211 -32.93 -12.01 -2.66
N ASP A 212 -33.81 -11.02 -2.83
CA ASP A 212 -33.65 -9.89 -3.77
C ASP A 212 -32.83 -8.73 -3.18
N THR A 213 -32.34 -8.85 -1.94
CA THR A 213 -31.51 -7.81 -1.31
C THR A 213 -30.26 -7.57 -2.16
N PRO A 214 -29.96 -6.31 -2.54
CA PRO A 214 -28.78 -6.00 -3.34
C PRO A 214 -27.48 -6.42 -2.65
N ALA A 215 -26.55 -6.94 -3.43
CA ALA A 215 -25.23 -7.34 -2.97
C ALA A 215 -24.17 -7.12 -4.07
N ALA A 216 -22.92 -6.92 -3.64
CA ALA A 216 -21.80 -6.74 -4.54
C ALA A 216 -20.55 -7.46 -4.05
N ILE A 217 -19.84 -8.13 -4.96
CA ILE A 217 -18.50 -8.67 -4.72
C ILE A 217 -17.50 -7.70 -5.34
N ILE A 218 -16.61 -7.16 -4.52
CA ILE A 218 -15.54 -6.26 -4.95
C ILE A 218 -14.21 -6.97 -4.76
N SER A 219 -13.64 -7.42 -5.87
CA SER A 219 -12.35 -8.09 -5.94
C SER A 219 -11.25 -7.07 -6.18
N LYS A 220 -10.12 -7.21 -5.48
CA LYS A 220 -8.92 -6.38 -5.62
C LYS A 220 -9.26 -4.88 -5.59
N GLY A 221 -10.10 -4.48 -4.64
CA GLY A 221 -10.53 -3.09 -4.51
C GLY A 221 -9.36 -2.11 -4.47
N THR A 222 -9.47 -0.99 -5.17
CA THR A 222 -8.46 0.06 -5.34
C THR A 222 -7.21 -0.32 -6.14
N LEU A 223 -7.07 -1.57 -6.56
CA LEU A 223 -5.97 -2.00 -7.42
C LEU A 223 -6.35 -1.88 -8.91
N PRO A 224 -5.39 -1.79 -9.83
CA PRO A 224 -5.67 -1.73 -11.26
C PRO A 224 -6.53 -2.90 -11.77
N GLU A 225 -6.40 -4.09 -11.16
CA GLU A 225 -7.18 -5.27 -11.52
C GLU A 225 -8.54 -5.37 -10.80
N GLN A 226 -9.02 -4.28 -10.21
CA GLN A 226 -10.31 -4.20 -9.51
C GLN A 226 -11.45 -4.72 -10.40
N LYS A 227 -12.33 -5.52 -9.80
CA LYS A 227 -13.58 -5.97 -10.42
C LYS A 227 -14.72 -5.87 -9.44
N ALA A 228 -15.88 -5.38 -9.90
CA ALA A 228 -17.11 -5.34 -9.13
C ALA A 228 -18.18 -6.20 -9.83
N PHE A 229 -18.80 -7.09 -9.08
CA PHE A 229 -19.92 -7.90 -9.53
C PHE A 229 -21.13 -7.53 -8.67
N ARG A 230 -22.13 -6.88 -9.27
CA ARG A 230 -23.36 -6.45 -8.62
C ARG A 230 -24.48 -7.44 -8.94
N GLY A 231 -25.38 -7.64 -8.00
CA GLY A 231 -26.53 -8.51 -8.12
C GLY A 231 -27.33 -8.49 -6.84
N THR A 232 -27.98 -9.61 -6.53
CA THR A 232 -28.76 -9.84 -5.33
C THR A 232 -28.23 -11.08 -4.60
N LEU A 233 -28.70 -11.32 -3.37
CA LEU A 233 -28.26 -12.49 -2.60
C LEU A 233 -28.51 -13.82 -3.33
N LYS A 234 -29.62 -13.93 -4.08
CA LYS A 234 -29.92 -15.14 -4.86
C LYS A 234 -29.05 -15.33 -6.10
N ASP A 235 -28.28 -14.33 -6.52
CA ASP A 235 -27.40 -14.45 -7.69
C ASP A 235 -26.05 -15.09 -7.33
N PHE A 236 -25.59 -14.91 -6.09
CA PHE A 236 -24.28 -15.40 -5.62
C PHE A 236 -24.35 -16.83 -5.06
N THR A 237 -24.76 -17.77 -5.92
CA THR A 237 -24.95 -19.20 -5.58
C THR A 237 -23.71 -20.06 -5.89
N PRO A 238 -23.66 -21.34 -5.45
CA PRO A 238 -22.53 -22.24 -5.72
C PRO A 238 -22.29 -22.55 -7.20
N ASN A 239 -23.32 -22.41 -8.04
CA ASN A 239 -23.31 -22.87 -9.43
C ASN A 239 -22.73 -21.87 -10.44
N TYR A 240 -22.36 -20.66 -10.02
CA TYR A 240 -22.13 -19.58 -10.97
C TYR A 240 -20.66 -19.24 -11.24
N THR A 241 -19.70 -19.48 -10.32
CA THR A 241 -18.31 -19.00 -10.52
C THR A 241 -17.32 -19.69 -9.57
N ASP A 242 -16.10 -19.95 -10.06
CA ASP A 242 -14.96 -20.20 -9.17
C ASP A 242 -14.58 -18.88 -8.46
N TYR A 243 -15.24 -18.60 -7.33
CA TYR A 243 -15.04 -17.39 -6.55
C TYR A 243 -13.59 -17.22 -6.09
N THR A 244 -12.77 -18.28 -6.05
CA THR A 244 -11.37 -18.19 -5.57
C THR A 244 -10.53 -17.19 -6.36
N LYS A 245 -10.84 -16.99 -7.65
CA LYS A 245 -10.20 -16.01 -8.54
C LYS A 245 -10.50 -14.55 -8.16
N LEU A 246 -11.47 -14.31 -7.29
CA LEU A 246 -11.86 -12.99 -6.78
C LEU A 246 -11.14 -12.61 -5.47
N THR A 247 -10.14 -13.38 -5.06
CA THR A 247 -9.34 -13.09 -3.85
C THR A 247 -8.21 -12.10 -4.16
N PRO A 248 -7.93 -11.12 -3.29
CA PRO A 248 -8.74 -10.71 -2.13
C PRO A 248 -10.04 -10.03 -2.59
N GLY A 249 -11.14 -10.31 -1.89
CA GLY A 249 -12.44 -9.76 -2.23
C GLY A 249 -13.31 -9.48 -1.00
N LEU A 250 -14.19 -8.49 -1.14
CA LEU A 250 -15.16 -8.06 -0.13
C LEU A 250 -16.57 -8.32 -0.67
N LEU A 251 -17.41 -8.99 0.11
CA LEU A 251 -18.85 -9.06 -0.17
C LEU A 251 -19.55 -7.95 0.62
N LEU A 252 -20.27 -7.08 -0.07
CA LEU A 252 -21.08 -6.02 0.51
C LEU A 252 -22.56 -6.32 0.26
N VAL A 253 -23.41 -6.21 1.28
CA VAL A 253 -24.84 -6.50 1.21
C VAL A 253 -25.64 -5.31 1.73
N GLY A 254 -26.68 -4.92 1.01
CA GLY A 254 -27.63 -3.89 1.40
C GLY A 254 -27.98 -2.92 0.26
N GLU A 255 -29.05 -2.17 0.46
CA GLU A 255 -29.64 -1.24 -0.53
C GLU A 255 -28.67 -0.20 -1.10
N VAL A 256 -27.60 0.11 -0.36
CA VAL A 256 -26.58 1.08 -0.80
C VAL A 256 -25.85 0.66 -2.07
N VAL A 257 -25.85 -0.64 -2.40
CA VAL A 257 -25.22 -1.15 -3.62
C VAL A 257 -25.73 -0.37 -4.83
N ASN A 258 -27.04 -0.12 -4.96
CA ASN A 258 -27.60 0.47 -6.18
C ASN A 258 -27.57 2.01 -6.24
N VAL A 259 -26.92 2.71 -5.29
CA VAL A 259 -27.03 4.18 -5.17
C VAL A 259 -26.35 4.94 -6.30
N THR A 260 -25.15 4.51 -6.71
CA THR A 260 -24.35 5.20 -7.73
C THR A 260 -23.83 4.24 -8.79
N GLU A 261 -24.73 3.50 -9.46
CA GLU A 261 -24.38 2.56 -10.54
C GLU A 261 -23.59 3.22 -11.69
N ASN A 262 -23.82 4.52 -11.93
CA ASN A 262 -23.14 5.28 -12.99
C ASN A 262 -21.82 5.94 -12.55
N TYR A 263 -21.44 5.85 -11.28
CA TYR A 263 -20.16 6.38 -10.83
C TYR A 263 -19.05 5.41 -11.20
N GLN A 264 -18.13 5.88 -12.02
CA GLN A 264 -16.82 5.26 -12.20
C GLN A 264 -15.80 6.23 -11.63
N PRO A 265 -14.96 5.83 -10.65
CA PRO A 265 -13.82 6.68 -10.32
C PRO A 265 -12.96 6.84 -11.57
N SER A 266 -12.26 7.96 -11.64
CA SER A 266 -11.29 8.17 -12.69
C SER A 266 -10.29 7.01 -12.65
N LYS A 267 -10.21 6.25 -13.75
CA LYS A 267 -9.14 5.29 -13.97
C LYS A 267 -7.89 6.09 -14.34
N ASP A 268 -7.34 6.79 -13.37
CA ASP A 268 -6.19 7.65 -13.60
C ASP A 268 -4.91 6.81 -13.72
N ASP A 269 -4.93 5.56 -13.28
CA ASP A 269 -3.87 4.60 -13.55
C ASP A 269 -4.15 3.76 -14.80
N ASN A 270 -3.49 4.09 -15.92
CA ASN A 270 -3.37 3.14 -17.03
C ASN A 270 -2.50 1.89 -16.67
N GLY A 271 -2.33 1.57 -15.39
CA GLY A 271 -1.39 0.58 -14.88
C GLY A 271 0.08 1.00 -15.05
N MET A 272 0.35 2.30 -15.24
CA MET A 272 1.70 2.81 -15.43
C MET A 272 2.49 2.80 -14.13
N LYS A 273 3.67 2.18 -14.15
CA LYS A 273 4.64 2.19 -13.05
C LYS A 273 5.90 2.86 -13.55
N VAL A 274 6.22 4.04 -13.02
CA VAL A 274 7.34 4.86 -13.51
C VAL A 274 8.46 4.90 -12.47
N LEU A 275 9.63 4.34 -12.81
CA LEU A 275 10.83 4.53 -11.99
C LEU A 275 11.58 5.76 -12.46
N SER A 276 11.79 6.73 -11.57
CA SER A 276 12.66 7.87 -11.87
C SER A 276 14.05 7.68 -11.29
N ILE A 277 15.07 7.89 -12.12
CA ILE A 277 16.48 7.78 -11.77
C ILE A 277 17.16 9.18 -11.88
N THR A 278 17.37 9.82 -10.74
CA THR A 278 18.17 11.02 -10.43
C THR A 278 19.19 10.85 -9.28
N LEU A 279 20.31 11.58 -9.31
CA LEU A 279 21.30 11.55 -8.22
C LEU A 279 20.86 12.26 -6.93
N ASN A 280 19.86 13.15 -7.00
CA ASN A 280 19.41 13.91 -5.84
C ASN A 280 18.03 13.44 -5.43
N ARG A 281 17.87 13.08 -4.15
CA ARG A 281 16.63 12.57 -3.54
C ARG A 281 15.45 13.56 -3.57
N LYS A 282 15.59 14.73 -4.20
CA LYS A 282 14.48 15.67 -4.50
C LYS A 282 13.64 15.12 -5.65
N VAL A 283 13.01 13.99 -5.39
CA VAL A 283 11.96 13.38 -6.22
C VAL A 283 10.70 14.25 -6.23
N SER A 284 10.60 15.19 -5.29
CA SER A 284 9.55 16.21 -5.16
C SER A 284 9.35 17.13 -6.36
N GLU A 285 10.22 17.15 -7.38
CA GLU A 285 9.97 17.94 -8.60
C GLU A 285 9.28 17.13 -9.72
N LEU A 286 9.45 15.80 -9.71
CA LEU A 286 8.79 14.86 -10.62
C LEU A 286 7.46 14.36 -10.06
N THR A 287 7.42 14.05 -8.76
CA THR A 287 6.23 13.48 -8.10
C THR A 287 4.99 14.33 -8.27
N PRO A 288 4.99 15.66 -8.01
CA PRO A 288 3.77 16.47 -8.11
C PRO A 288 3.28 16.68 -9.54
N ARG A 289 4.12 16.42 -10.56
CA ARG A 289 3.79 16.66 -11.97
C ARG A 289 3.30 15.40 -12.68
N ILE A 290 3.47 14.25 -12.04
CA ILE A 290 3.07 12.93 -12.52
C ILE A 290 1.94 12.36 -11.62
N GLU A 291 1.41 13.19 -10.71
CA GLU A 291 0.23 12.91 -9.87
C GLU A 291 -1.01 12.74 -10.77
N ASP A 292 -1.21 11.50 -11.22
CA ASP A 292 -2.47 10.86 -11.58
C ASP A 292 -2.14 9.40 -11.97
N GLY A 293 -2.22 8.47 -11.01
CA GLY A 293 -2.15 7.02 -11.27
C GLY A 293 -0.78 6.43 -11.62
N VAL A 294 0.31 7.15 -11.36
CA VAL A 294 1.67 6.69 -11.65
C VAL A 294 2.46 6.48 -10.36
N ALA A 295 2.85 5.22 -10.09
CA ALA A 295 3.80 4.94 -9.03
C ALA A 295 5.17 5.53 -9.40
N VAL A 296 5.56 6.65 -8.78
CA VAL A 296 6.89 7.28 -8.95
C VAL A 296 7.84 6.71 -7.91
N ALA A 297 8.72 5.80 -8.34
CA ALA A 297 9.77 5.28 -7.46
C ALA A 297 10.95 6.26 -7.34
N THR A 298 11.47 6.37 -6.12
CA THR A 298 12.61 7.21 -5.75
C THR A 298 13.94 6.60 -6.22
N THR A 299 14.90 7.48 -6.51
CA THR A 299 16.17 7.07 -7.09
C THR A 299 17.19 6.49 -6.11
N ILE A 300 18.05 5.63 -6.66
CA ILE A 300 19.45 5.40 -6.31
C ILE A 300 20.26 6.73 -6.24
N ALA A 301 19.99 7.56 -5.23
CA ALA A 301 20.63 8.87 -5.04
C ALA A 301 22.09 8.79 -4.57
N SER A 302 22.70 7.60 -4.56
CA SER A 302 24.04 7.41 -4.00
C SER A 302 25.02 6.89 -5.05
N LYS A 303 26.21 7.51 -5.07
CA LYS A 303 27.41 6.97 -5.75
C LYS A 303 27.96 5.71 -5.07
N ASP A 304 27.36 5.33 -3.94
CA ASP A 304 27.73 4.23 -3.07
C ASP A 304 26.69 3.10 -3.16
N PRO A 305 26.94 2.07 -4.00
CA PRO A 305 26.09 0.89 -4.14
C PRO A 305 25.80 0.19 -2.81
N ASP A 306 26.72 0.24 -1.84
CA ASP A 306 26.63 -0.53 -0.60
C ASP A 306 25.55 -0.01 0.35
N LYS A 307 25.10 1.23 0.15
CA LYS A 307 23.97 1.81 0.88
C LYS A 307 22.61 1.23 0.50
N TYR A 308 22.50 0.44 -0.56
CA TYR A 308 21.24 -0.22 -0.91
C TYR A 308 21.23 -1.64 -0.35
N SER A 309 20.19 -1.96 0.42
CA SER A 309 19.94 -3.32 0.84
C SER A 309 19.54 -4.17 -0.37
N ASN A 310 19.91 -5.45 -0.34
CA ASN A 310 19.49 -6.37 -1.40
C ASN A 310 17.97 -6.52 -1.41
N ASP A 311 17.33 -6.57 -0.25
CA ASP A 311 15.87 -6.68 -0.12
C ASP A 311 15.14 -5.52 -0.84
N TYR A 312 15.64 -4.29 -0.71
CA TYR A 312 15.05 -3.12 -1.36
C TYR A 312 15.20 -3.21 -2.88
N LEU A 313 16.36 -3.64 -3.38
CA LEU A 313 16.61 -3.79 -4.82
C LEU A 313 15.81 -4.94 -5.44
N GLU A 314 15.64 -6.03 -4.71
CA GLU A 314 14.76 -7.14 -5.12
C GLU A 314 13.30 -6.70 -5.18
N MET A 315 12.82 -5.93 -4.20
CA MET A 315 11.48 -5.34 -4.22
C MET A 315 11.27 -4.44 -5.46
N LEU A 316 12.24 -3.57 -5.78
CA LEU A 316 12.16 -2.74 -6.99
C LEU A 316 12.09 -3.58 -8.27
N LYS A 317 12.78 -4.72 -8.32
CA LYS A 317 12.74 -5.64 -9.46
C LYS A 317 11.36 -6.30 -9.58
N GLU A 318 10.77 -6.75 -8.48
CA GLU A 318 9.43 -7.38 -8.43
C GLU A 318 8.31 -6.44 -8.87
N LEU A 319 8.49 -5.11 -8.75
CA LEU A 319 7.48 -4.13 -9.16
C LEU A 319 7.25 -4.08 -10.68
N GLU A 320 8.20 -4.54 -11.49
CA GLU A 320 8.15 -4.53 -12.96
C GLU A 320 7.70 -3.17 -13.53
N PHE A 321 8.56 -2.15 -13.39
CA PHE A 321 8.27 -0.82 -13.92
C PHE A 321 8.02 -0.85 -15.43
N THR A 322 6.94 -0.19 -15.86
CA THR A 322 6.59 -0.06 -17.29
C THR A 322 7.36 1.06 -17.96
N HIS A 323 7.82 2.05 -17.18
CA HIS A 323 8.55 3.20 -17.69
C HIS A 323 9.73 3.54 -16.76
N ILE A 324 10.85 3.95 -17.34
CA ILE A 324 12.06 4.37 -16.61
C ILE A 324 12.49 5.74 -17.10
N VAL A 325 12.68 6.71 -16.20
CA VAL A 325 13.08 8.08 -16.56
C VAL A 325 14.49 8.36 -16.05
N PHE A 326 15.43 8.63 -16.96
CA PHE A 326 16.77 9.10 -16.62
C PHE A 326 16.89 10.61 -16.79
N SER A 327 17.26 11.29 -15.70
CA SER A 327 17.28 12.76 -15.65
C SER A 327 18.62 13.38 -16.01
N ASN A 328 19.73 12.65 -15.88
CA ASN A 328 21.07 13.14 -16.20
C ASN A 328 22.07 12.00 -16.41
N THR A 329 23.20 12.27 -17.06
CA THR A 329 24.22 11.26 -17.38
C THR A 329 24.84 10.60 -16.14
N LYS A 330 25.09 11.37 -15.08
CA LYS A 330 25.67 10.82 -13.84
C LYS A 330 24.72 9.82 -13.15
N SER A 331 23.41 10.00 -13.29
CA SER A 331 22.40 9.06 -12.78
C SER A 331 22.41 7.73 -13.55
N VAL A 332 22.67 7.79 -14.86
CA VAL A 332 22.88 6.59 -15.70
C VAL A 332 24.13 5.84 -15.23
N GLU A 333 25.26 6.53 -15.07
CA GLU A 333 26.51 5.92 -14.59
C GLU A 333 26.35 5.28 -13.22
N ALA A 334 25.72 5.98 -12.27
CA ALA A 334 25.49 5.47 -10.92
C ALA A 334 24.56 4.24 -10.93
N TYR A 335 23.51 4.26 -11.76
CA TYR A 335 22.63 3.12 -11.95
C TYR A 335 23.38 1.88 -12.44
N PHE A 336 24.15 2.01 -13.53
CA PHE A 336 24.88 0.87 -14.08
C PHE A 336 25.99 0.37 -13.16
N LYS A 337 26.65 1.26 -12.40
CA LYS A 337 27.59 0.87 -11.35
C LYS A 337 26.90 0.07 -10.26
N LEU A 338 25.69 0.46 -9.82
CA LEU A 338 24.90 -0.32 -8.88
C LEU A 338 24.59 -1.70 -9.45
N CYS A 339 24.14 -1.78 -10.72
CA CYS A 339 23.85 -3.06 -11.37
C CYS A 339 25.06 -3.98 -11.42
N GLU A 340 26.25 -3.43 -11.70
CA GLU A 340 27.50 -4.18 -11.71
C GLU A 340 27.87 -4.71 -10.32
N VAL A 341 27.80 -3.87 -9.29
CA VAL A 341 28.19 -4.24 -7.91
C VAL A 341 27.18 -5.19 -7.27
N LYS A 342 25.88 -4.96 -7.47
CA LYS A 342 24.81 -5.73 -6.81
C LYS A 342 24.29 -6.88 -7.65
N GLY A 343 24.61 -6.94 -8.93
CA GLY A 343 24.07 -7.94 -9.86
C GLY A 343 22.57 -7.83 -10.11
N ILE A 344 21.95 -6.68 -9.80
CA ILE A 344 20.51 -6.46 -9.93
C ILE A 344 20.23 -5.37 -10.97
N ASN A 345 19.47 -5.73 -12.01
CA ASN A 345 18.92 -4.81 -12.99
C ASN A 345 17.39 -4.76 -12.81
N VAL A 346 16.86 -3.56 -12.55
CA VAL A 346 15.42 -3.32 -12.34
C VAL A 346 14.72 -2.82 -13.61
N ILE A 347 15.46 -2.58 -14.70
CA ILE A 347 14.89 -2.24 -16.01
C ILE A 347 14.35 -3.53 -16.63
N SER A 348 13.02 -3.64 -16.71
CA SER A 348 12.37 -4.74 -17.42
C SER A 348 12.64 -4.64 -18.94
N PRO A 349 12.80 -5.76 -19.67
CA PRO A 349 12.92 -5.75 -21.12
C PRO A 349 11.73 -5.11 -21.86
N LYS A 350 10.56 -5.06 -21.19
CA LYS A 350 9.33 -4.44 -21.72
C LYS A 350 9.19 -2.97 -21.33
N ALA A 351 10.10 -2.43 -20.52
CA ALA A 351 9.99 -1.07 -20.03
C ALA A 351 10.35 -0.05 -21.11
N THR A 352 9.56 1.01 -21.21
CA THR A 352 9.87 2.18 -22.04
C THR A 352 10.84 3.08 -21.29
N ILE A 353 12.00 3.36 -21.88
CA ILE A 353 13.00 4.25 -21.27
C ILE A 353 12.85 5.65 -21.85
N ILE A 354 12.82 6.64 -20.98
CA ILE A 354 12.68 8.06 -21.29
C ILE A 354 13.91 8.80 -20.74
N THR A 355 14.44 9.74 -21.51
CA THR A 355 15.57 10.57 -21.13
C THR A 355 15.25 12.05 -21.24
N LEU A 356 15.86 12.85 -20.36
CA LEU A 356 15.83 14.31 -20.44
C LEU A 356 16.99 14.86 -21.24
N GLY A 357 16.93 14.65 -22.55
CA GLY A 357 17.87 15.20 -23.52
C GLY A 357 18.84 14.18 -24.13
N LYS A 358 19.29 14.53 -25.34
CA LYS A 358 20.01 13.63 -26.24
C LYS A 358 21.28 13.04 -25.65
N LYS A 359 22.04 13.81 -24.85
CA LYS A 359 23.29 13.32 -24.24
C LYS A 359 23.09 12.07 -23.37
N ILE A 360 21.94 11.99 -22.68
CA ILE A 360 21.60 10.84 -21.83
C ILE A 360 21.19 9.67 -22.72
N THR A 361 20.43 9.93 -23.78
CA THR A 361 20.05 8.93 -24.80
C THR A 361 21.27 8.29 -25.43
N ASP A 362 22.21 9.11 -25.89
CA ASP A 362 23.45 8.64 -26.51
C ASP A 362 24.24 7.74 -25.54
N LEU A 363 24.32 8.12 -24.26
CA LEU A 363 24.97 7.31 -23.22
C LEU A 363 24.25 5.97 -23.00
N LEU A 364 22.91 5.95 -22.92
CA LEU A 364 22.13 4.72 -22.77
C LEU A 364 22.25 3.79 -23.99
N SER A 365 22.35 4.35 -25.19
CA SER A 365 22.61 3.59 -26.41
C SER A 365 23.94 2.84 -26.34
N THR A 366 24.99 3.43 -25.74
CA THR A 366 26.27 2.70 -25.50
C THR A 366 26.14 1.55 -24.52
N LYS A 367 25.07 1.52 -23.72
CA LYS A 367 24.73 0.44 -22.78
C LYS A 367 23.71 -0.57 -23.38
N GLY A 368 23.35 -0.42 -24.65
CA GLY A 368 22.43 -1.32 -25.36
C GLY A 368 20.95 -1.02 -25.15
N TYR A 369 20.60 0.17 -24.66
CA TYR A 369 19.21 0.57 -24.41
C TYR A 369 18.74 1.61 -25.41
N ASN A 370 17.54 1.39 -25.96
CA ASN A 370 16.83 2.40 -26.73
C ASN A 370 15.98 3.26 -25.79
N ALA A 371 15.97 4.58 -26.03
CA ALA A 371 15.20 5.51 -25.21
C ALA A 371 14.52 6.61 -26.03
N ILE A 372 13.36 7.05 -25.53
CA ILE A 372 12.63 8.22 -26.02
C ILE A 372 13.28 9.47 -25.43
N THR A 373 13.67 10.41 -26.27
CA THR A 373 14.30 11.66 -25.83
C THR A 373 13.25 12.74 -25.71
N LEU A 374 13.09 13.31 -24.50
CA LEU A 374 12.24 14.45 -24.22
C LEU A 374 13.07 15.62 -23.69
N GLY A 375 12.62 16.85 -23.92
CA GLY A 375 13.36 18.07 -23.60
C GLY A 375 13.17 18.57 -22.16
N SER A 376 12.08 18.17 -21.50
CA SER A 376 11.72 18.69 -20.19
C SER A 376 10.87 17.72 -19.37
N TYR A 377 10.81 17.94 -18.05
CA TYR A 377 9.91 17.19 -17.16
C TYR A 377 8.42 17.37 -17.53
N ASN A 378 8.05 18.52 -18.10
CA ASN A 378 6.67 18.76 -18.54
C ASN A 378 6.32 17.90 -19.75
N GLU A 379 7.26 17.70 -20.67
CA GLU A 379 7.08 16.78 -21.80
C GLU A 379 6.97 15.33 -21.32
N VAL A 380 7.76 14.93 -20.31
CA VAL A 380 7.64 13.60 -19.69
C VAL A 380 6.25 13.42 -19.09
N ALA A 381 5.76 14.37 -18.29
CA ALA A 381 4.42 14.32 -17.71
C ALA A 381 3.34 14.23 -18.79
N SER A 382 3.44 15.07 -19.84
CA SER A 382 2.50 15.08 -20.96
C SER A 382 2.49 13.77 -21.73
N TYR A 383 3.66 13.16 -21.92
CA TYR A 383 3.81 11.85 -22.55
C TYR A 383 3.16 10.74 -21.72
N LEU A 384 3.42 10.72 -20.42
CA LEU A 384 2.89 9.69 -19.52
C LEU A 384 1.37 9.79 -19.34
N LEU A 385 0.85 11.02 -19.23
CA LEU A 385 -0.58 11.26 -18.98
C LEU A 385 -1.43 11.22 -20.26
N GLY A 386 -0.82 11.14 -21.45
CA GLY A 386 -1.50 11.09 -22.74
C GLY A 386 -2.43 12.29 -22.97
N ASP A 387 -1.90 13.43 -23.44
CA ASP A 387 -2.62 14.66 -23.83
C ASP A 387 -3.58 15.29 -22.78
N LYS A 388 -3.78 14.70 -21.60
CA LYS A 388 -4.59 15.27 -20.50
C LYS A 388 -3.94 16.48 -19.82
N ALA A 389 -2.61 16.66 -19.94
CA ALA A 389 -1.89 17.78 -19.31
C ALA A 389 -2.25 19.17 -19.87
N LYS A 390 -2.97 19.27 -21.01
CA LYS A 390 -3.55 20.53 -21.49
C LYS A 390 -4.72 21.05 -20.65
N ALA A 391 -5.30 20.22 -19.76
CA ALA A 391 -6.40 20.64 -18.89
C ALA A 391 -5.94 21.22 -17.54
N MET A 392 -4.73 20.90 -17.08
CA MET A 392 -4.21 21.34 -15.77
C MET A 392 -3.30 22.58 -15.83
N SER A 393 -2.95 23.08 -17.02
CA SER A 393 -2.18 24.33 -17.16
C SER A 393 -3.04 25.60 -17.07
N SER A 394 -4.33 25.51 -16.72
CA SER A 394 -5.25 26.66 -16.64
C SER A 394 -5.54 27.14 -15.22
N SER A 395 -4.95 26.52 -14.18
CA SER A 395 -5.24 26.87 -12.77
C SER A 395 -4.04 27.35 -11.94
N VAL A 396 -2.87 27.62 -12.54
CA VAL A 396 -1.68 28.10 -11.79
C VAL A 396 -1.28 29.56 -12.11
N ASP A 397 -1.93 30.23 -13.08
CA ASP A 397 -1.67 31.66 -13.39
C ASP A 397 -2.65 32.65 -12.74
N ALA A 398 -3.29 32.28 -11.62
CA ALA A 398 -4.20 33.17 -10.89
C ALA A 398 -3.72 33.57 -9.49
N VAL A 399 -2.42 33.53 -9.18
CA VAL A 399 -1.89 34.11 -7.94
C VAL A 399 -0.47 34.66 -8.14
N THR A 400 -0.27 35.67 -8.98
CA THR A 400 0.82 36.67 -8.81
C THR A 400 0.59 37.90 -9.70
N GLY A 401 0.52 39.10 -9.11
CA GLY A 401 0.81 40.38 -9.78
C GLY A 401 -0.41 41.27 -10.05
N ALA A 402 -0.87 42.04 -9.06
CA ALA A 402 -0.46 43.43 -8.84
C ALA A 402 -1.11 44.48 -9.78
N SER A 403 -2.09 45.19 -9.22
CA SER A 403 -2.19 46.66 -9.23
C SER A 403 -1.75 47.41 -10.51
N LYS A 404 -2.73 47.87 -11.31
CA LYS A 404 -2.66 49.18 -11.95
C LYS A 404 -4.01 49.92 -11.81
N LYS A 405 -3.89 51.17 -11.33
CA LYS A 405 -4.93 52.18 -11.07
C LYS A 405 -5.78 52.54 -12.29
N PRO A 406 -6.97 53.16 -12.10
CA PRO A 406 -7.82 53.68 -13.17
C PRO A 406 -7.45 55.13 -13.55
N LYS A 407 -7.54 55.46 -14.84
CA LYS A 407 -7.81 56.79 -15.41
C LYS A 407 -8.47 56.55 -16.79
N ALA A 408 -9.76 56.86 -16.99
CA ALA A 408 -10.31 58.18 -17.30
C ALA A 408 -9.69 58.81 -18.56
N HIS A 409 -10.24 58.52 -19.74
CA HIS A 409 -11.19 59.40 -20.45
C HIS A 409 -11.86 58.62 -21.59
#